data_AF-A0A359JK32-F1
#
_entry.id   AF-A0A359JK32-F1
#
_cell.length_a   1.000
_cell.length_b   1.000
_cell.length_c   1.000
_cell.angle_alpha   90.00
_cell.angle_beta   90.00
_cell.angle_gamma   90.00
#
_symmetry.space_group_name_H-M   'P 1'
#
loop_
_entity.id
_entity.type
_entity.pdbx_description
1 polymer ?
#
loop_
_entity_poly.entity_id
_entity_poly.type
_entity_poly.pdbx_seq_one_letter_code
_entity_poly.pdbx_strand_id
1 'polypeptide(L)'
;MEIINYFDSNNQEHWKEEIKKSDWVAGAFLYELLSENKLKNLVGETSKLLLLTDGEKLAAFCTYAERDEIEDPTLTPWVGFVYTFPEYRGGRRMGLLLDRAYELAKEDGHKVIYISTGEEGLYEKYGYTYWQDMTDWNGGTSRVYRRFVK
;
A
#
# COMPACT_ATOMS: atom_id res chain seq x y z
N MET A 1 1.30 0.77 19.07
CA MET A 1 1.45 0.76 17.60
C MET A 1 1.16 2.15 17.06
N GLU A 2 1.95 2.57 16.09
CA GLU A 2 1.89 3.90 15.48
C GLU A 2 1.97 3.76 13.95
N ILE A 3 1.33 4.66 13.21
CA ILE A 3 1.48 4.73 11.76
C ILE A 3 2.40 5.89 11.44
N ILE A 4 3.50 5.61 10.75
CA ILE A 4 4.45 6.62 10.27
C ILE A 4 4.57 6.56 8.75
N ASN A 5 5.04 7.64 8.13
CA ASN A 5 5.49 7.62 6.74
C ASN A 5 7.00 7.36 6.71
N TYR A 6 7.43 6.34 5.96
CA TYR A 6 8.84 6.00 5.79
C TYR A 6 9.68 7.22 5.36
N PHE A 7 9.18 8.01 4.41
CA PHE A 7 9.91 9.14 3.86
C PHE A 7 10.12 10.30 4.85
N ASP A 8 9.30 10.39 5.90
CA ASP A 8 9.40 11.43 6.93
C ASP A 8 10.18 10.93 8.16
N SER A 9 10.60 9.66 8.16
CA SER A 9 11.30 9.03 9.29
C SER A 9 12.78 9.37 9.32
N ASN A 10 13.30 9.71 10.50
CA ASN A 10 14.74 9.91 10.71
C ASN A 10 15.56 8.61 10.71
N ASN A 11 14.89 7.44 10.68
CA ASN A 11 15.54 6.13 10.74
C ASN A 11 15.12 5.23 9.56
N GLN A 12 15.17 5.78 8.34
CA GLN A 12 14.82 5.06 7.11
C GLN A 12 15.62 3.77 6.94
N GLU A 13 16.91 3.74 7.27
CA GLU A 13 17.75 2.55 7.12
C GLU A 13 17.23 1.37 7.96
N HIS A 14 16.86 1.63 9.22
CA HIS A 14 16.24 0.63 10.08
C HIS A 14 14.93 0.10 9.49
N TRP A 15 14.02 0.99 9.08
CA TRP A 15 12.73 0.58 8.53
C TRP A 15 12.85 -0.17 7.22
N LYS A 16 13.85 0.17 6.39
CA LYS A 16 14.18 -0.57 5.18
C LYS A 16 14.65 -1.99 5.50
N GLU A 17 15.50 -2.18 6.51
CA GLU A 17 15.91 -3.51 6.97
C GLU A 17 14.75 -4.28 7.65
N GLU A 18 13.79 -3.60 8.29
CA GLU A 18 12.57 -4.26 8.77
C GLU A 18 11.70 -4.75 7.60
N ILE A 19 11.50 -3.95 6.55
CA ILE A 19 10.73 -4.35 5.34
C ILE A 19 11.34 -5.59 4.68
N LYS A 20 12.67 -5.66 4.61
CA LYS A 20 13.43 -6.79 4.06
C LYS A 20 13.13 -8.12 4.74
N LYS A 21 12.69 -8.11 6.01
CA LYS A 21 12.35 -9.32 6.77
C LYS A 21 11.02 -9.95 6.33
N SER A 22 10.23 -9.28 5.49
CA SER A 22 8.96 -9.81 5.00
C SER A 22 9.15 -11.14 4.27
N ASP A 23 8.19 -12.06 4.41
CA ASP A 23 8.20 -13.38 3.73
C ASP A 23 7.57 -13.32 2.33
N TRP A 24 7.38 -12.10 1.80
CA TRP A 24 6.62 -11.83 0.59
C TRP A 24 7.52 -11.34 -0.54
N VAL A 25 7.39 -11.93 -1.74
CA VAL A 25 8.20 -11.61 -2.92
C VAL A 25 8.17 -10.13 -3.27
N ALA A 26 6.98 -9.50 -3.26
CA ALA A 26 6.89 -8.07 -3.55
C ALA A 26 7.45 -7.20 -2.40
N GLY A 27 7.56 -7.72 -1.18
CA GLY A 27 8.26 -7.05 -0.08
C GLY A 27 9.78 -6.97 -0.34
N ALA A 28 10.38 -8.01 -0.92
CA ALA A 28 11.78 -7.96 -1.37
C ALA A 28 11.98 -6.94 -2.50
N PHE A 29 11.05 -6.89 -3.46
CA PHE A 29 11.06 -5.88 -4.52
C PHE A 29 10.92 -4.45 -3.97
N LEU A 30 10.05 -4.24 -2.97
CA LEU A 30 9.94 -2.95 -2.28
C LEU A 30 11.27 -2.54 -1.63
N TYR A 31 11.95 -3.47 -0.96
CA TYR A 31 13.27 -3.22 -0.39
C TYR A 31 14.30 -2.78 -1.44
N GLU A 32 14.33 -3.42 -2.62
CA GLU A 32 15.20 -3.03 -3.73
C GLU A 32 14.88 -1.61 -4.22
N LEU A 33 13.60 -1.30 -4.45
CA LEU A 33 13.15 0.04 -4.86
C LEU A 33 13.56 1.12 -3.85
N LEU A 34 13.47 0.82 -2.55
CA LEU A 34 13.92 1.74 -1.50
C LEU A 34 15.45 1.89 -1.47
N SER A 35 16.18 0.79 -1.65
CA SER A 35 17.65 0.78 -1.68
C SER A 35 18.21 1.58 -2.85
N GLU A 36 17.49 1.60 -3.97
CA GLU A 36 17.88 2.32 -5.18
C GLU A 36 17.23 3.71 -5.30
N ASN A 37 16.44 4.15 -4.31
CA ASN A 37 15.65 5.39 -4.35
C ASN A 37 14.71 5.50 -5.57
N LYS A 38 14.15 4.38 -6.03
CA LYS A 38 13.30 4.29 -7.21
C LYS A 38 11.81 4.22 -6.91
N LEU A 39 11.40 4.01 -5.65
CA LEU A 39 9.99 3.83 -5.31
C LEU A 39 9.12 4.99 -5.78
N LYS A 40 9.49 6.24 -5.50
CA LYS A 40 8.72 7.43 -5.92
C LYS A 40 8.65 7.61 -7.43
N ASN A 41 9.72 7.30 -8.15
CA ASN A 41 9.70 7.32 -9.62
C ASN A 41 8.68 6.31 -10.18
N LEU A 42 8.53 5.15 -9.53
CA LEU A 42 7.61 4.10 -9.94
C LEU A 42 6.16 4.48 -9.62
N VAL A 43 5.88 4.85 -8.36
CA VAL A 43 4.51 4.94 -7.84
C VAL A 43 3.97 6.37 -7.70
N GLY A 44 4.82 7.39 -7.92
CA GLY A 44 4.50 8.82 -7.84
C GLY A 44 5.28 9.56 -6.76
N GLU A 45 5.61 10.84 -7.01
CA GLU A 45 6.43 11.68 -6.14
C GLU A 45 5.74 12.06 -4.81
N THR A 46 4.41 12.22 -4.82
CA THR A 46 3.62 12.53 -3.62
C THR A 46 3.22 11.29 -2.84
N SER A 47 3.62 10.11 -3.31
CA SER A 47 3.31 8.83 -2.68
C SER A 47 3.94 8.68 -1.31
N LYS A 48 3.23 7.97 -0.44
CA LYS A 48 3.62 7.66 0.93
C LYS A 48 3.82 6.15 1.07
N LEU A 49 4.78 5.78 1.90
CA LEU A 49 4.95 4.40 2.35
C LEU A 49 4.60 4.37 3.85
N LEU A 50 3.40 3.89 4.14
CA LEU A 50 2.84 3.84 5.48
C LEU A 50 3.35 2.59 6.20
N LEU A 51 3.90 2.79 7.39
CA LEU A 51 4.45 1.74 8.23
C LEU A 51 3.66 1.70 9.54
N LEU A 52 3.12 0.53 9.88
CA LEU A 52 2.54 0.28 11.21
C LEU A 52 3.64 -0.29 12.11
N THR A 53 4.14 0.52 13.02
CA THR A 53 5.26 0.17 13.90
C THR A 53 4.76 -0.32 15.26
N ASP A 54 5.56 -1.18 15.89
CA ASP A 54 5.39 -1.66 17.26
C ASP A 54 6.72 -1.55 18.00
N GLY A 55 7.00 -0.34 18.50
CA GLY A 55 8.34 0.02 18.97
C GLY A 55 9.32 0.04 17.79
N GLU A 56 10.40 -0.72 17.88
CA GLU A 56 11.39 -0.86 16.79
C GLU A 56 11.03 -1.94 15.77
N LYS A 57 9.90 -2.64 15.94
CA LYS A 57 9.46 -3.68 15.00
C LYS A 57 8.46 -3.13 13.98
N LEU A 58 8.47 -3.70 12.79
CA LEU A 58 7.46 -3.42 11.77
C LEU A 58 6.36 -4.49 11.79
N ALA A 59 5.11 -4.08 12.00
CA ALA A 59 3.97 -4.99 12.03
C ALA A 59 3.30 -5.17 10.66
N ALA A 60 3.19 -4.09 9.90
CA ALA A 60 2.56 -4.07 8.58
C ALA A 60 3.01 -2.83 7.79
N PHE A 61 2.84 -2.86 6.47
CA PHE A 61 3.05 -1.70 5.62
C PHE A 61 2.11 -1.69 4.41
N CYS A 62 1.89 -0.50 3.84
CA CYS A 62 1.27 -0.31 2.52
C CYS A 62 1.74 0.99 1.88
N THR A 63 1.65 1.09 0.56
CA THR A 63 1.76 2.38 -0.12
C THR A 63 0.41 3.08 -0.20
N TYR A 64 0.42 4.41 -0.19
CA TYR A 64 -0.64 5.26 -0.70
C TYR A 64 -0.02 6.04 -1.85
N ALA A 65 -0.43 5.74 -3.08
CA ALA A 65 0.33 6.05 -4.28
C ALA A 65 -0.50 6.67 -5.40
N GLU A 66 0.17 7.45 -6.24
CA GLU A 66 -0.46 8.06 -7.42
C GLU A 66 -0.70 7.00 -8.52
N ARG A 67 0.20 6.02 -8.61
CA ARG A 67 0.22 4.96 -9.64
C ARG A 67 0.39 3.59 -9.01
N ASP A 68 -0.10 2.57 -9.72
CA ASP A 68 0.08 1.16 -9.38
C ASP A 68 0.15 0.34 -10.69
N GLU A 69 -0.03 -0.98 -10.63
CA GLU A 69 0.08 -1.90 -11.77
C GLU A 69 -0.88 -1.63 -12.94
N ILE A 70 -1.92 -0.80 -12.76
CA ILE A 70 -2.84 -0.37 -13.83
C ILE A 70 -2.36 0.96 -14.41
N GLU A 71 -2.00 0.97 -15.70
CA GLU A 71 -1.45 2.14 -16.41
C GLU A 71 -2.53 3.14 -16.88
N ASP A 72 -3.49 3.48 -16.02
CA ASP A 72 -4.47 4.56 -16.26
C ASP A 72 -4.20 5.74 -15.33
N PRO A 73 -3.68 6.88 -15.84
CA PRO A 73 -3.32 8.03 -15.01
C PRO A 73 -4.54 8.77 -14.44
N THR A 74 -5.77 8.45 -14.88
CA THR A 74 -7.00 9.01 -14.32
C THR A 74 -7.46 8.30 -13.04
N LEU A 75 -6.91 7.11 -12.77
CA LEU A 75 -7.20 6.34 -11.57
C LEU A 75 -6.16 6.67 -10.50
N THR A 76 -6.59 7.40 -9.49
CA THR A 76 -5.74 7.79 -8.36
C THR A 76 -6.60 8.16 -7.15
N PRO A 77 -6.19 7.84 -5.92
CA PRO A 77 -4.96 7.16 -5.52
C PRO A 77 -5.16 5.64 -5.37
N TRP A 78 -4.04 4.93 -5.35
CA TRP A 78 -3.97 3.48 -5.16
C TRP A 78 -3.41 3.13 -3.79
N VAL A 79 -3.86 2.00 -3.24
CA VAL A 79 -3.18 1.33 -2.14
C VAL A 79 -2.49 0.09 -2.68
N GLY A 80 -1.15 0.12 -2.66
CA GLY A 80 -0.30 -0.97 -3.11
C GLY A 80 0.56 -1.52 -1.98
N PHE A 81 1.43 -2.48 -2.29
CA PHE A 81 2.38 -3.11 -1.35
C PHE A 81 1.77 -3.43 0.02
N VAL A 82 0.58 -4.04 0.05
CA VAL A 82 -0.14 -4.29 1.30
C VAL A 82 0.33 -5.58 1.95
N TYR A 83 0.95 -5.47 3.14
CA TYR A 83 1.50 -6.64 3.83
C TYR A 83 1.38 -6.53 5.35
N THR A 84 1.18 -7.68 6.01
CA THR A 84 1.22 -7.82 7.48
C THR A 84 2.08 -9.02 7.84
N PHE A 85 3.06 -8.80 8.71
CA PHE A 85 3.99 -9.82 9.20
C PHE A 85 3.23 -10.95 9.92
N PRO A 86 3.62 -12.24 9.75
CA PRO A 86 2.88 -13.39 10.28
C PRO A 86 2.51 -13.30 11.76
N GLU A 87 3.44 -12.85 12.61
CA GLU A 87 3.24 -12.69 14.05
C GLU A 87 2.21 -11.60 14.42
N TYR A 88 1.86 -10.73 13.48
CA TYR A 88 0.90 -9.65 13.65
C TYR A 88 -0.44 -9.91 12.92
N ARG A 89 -0.59 -11.05 12.22
CA ARG A 89 -1.84 -11.43 11.52
C ARG A 89 -2.97 -11.74 12.51
N GLY A 90 -4.21 -11.74 12.02
CA GLY A 90 -5.42 -11.94 12.84
C GLY A 90 -5.87 -10.71 13.65
N GLY A 91 -4.99 -9.72 13.86
CA GLY A 91 -5.29 -8.49 14.60
C GLY A 91 -5.80 -7.29 13.79
N ARG A 92 -6.29 -7.51 12.55
CA ARG A 92 -6.73 -6.45 11.60
C ARG A 92 -5.73 -5.29 11.41
N ARG A 93 -4.43 -5.59 11.47
CA ARG A 93 -3.35 -4.59 11.35
C ARG A 93 -3.34 -3.87 10.01
N MET A 94 -3.55 -4.62 8.92
CA MET A 94 -3.79 -4.07 7.58
C MET A 94 -4.91 -3.04 7.57
N GLY A 95 -6.00 -3.26 8.31
CA GLY A 95 -7.13 -2.33 8.38
C GLY A 95 -6.75 -0.95 8.88
N LEU A 96 -5.84 -0.86 9.85
CA LEU A 96 -5.35 0.43 10.36
C LEU A 96 -4.65 1.25 9.27
N LEU A 97 -3.87 0.57 8.42
CA LEU A 97 -3.18 1.19 7.29
C LEU A 97 -4.16 1.58 6.17
N LEU A 98 -5.13 0.72 5.85
CA LEU A 98 -6.18 1.03 4.87
C LEU A 98 -7.03 2.22 5.30
N ASP A 99 -7.37 2.31 6.59
CA ASP A 99 -8.10 3.46 7.13
C ASP A 99 -7.24 4.73 7.08
N ARG A 100 -5.93 4.65 7.35
CA ARG A 100 -5.05 5.82 7.18
C ARG A 100 -4.95 6.25 5.71
N ALA A 101 -4.83 5.32 4.77
CA ALA A 101 -4.82 5.61 3.34
C ALA A 101 -6.14 6.23 2.87
N TYR A 102 -7.27 5.77 3.41
CA TYR A 102 -8.58 6.37 3.16
C TYR A 102 -8.65 7.81 3.68
N GLU A 103 -8.17 8.10 4.89
CA GLU A 103 -8.14 9.47 5.42
C GLU A 103 -7.21 10.37 4.60
N LEU A 104 -6.07 9.86 4.14
CA LEU A 104 -5.20 10.60 3.21
C LEU A 104 -5.92 10.93 1.89
N ALA A 105 -6.61 9.95 1.29
CA ALA A 105 -7.41 10.20 0.09
C ALA A 105 -8.47 11.29 0.31
N LYS A 106 -9.06 11.34 1.51
CA LYS A 106 -10.02 12.36 1.90
C LYS A 106 -9.36 13.73 2.08
N GLU A 107 -8.22 13.80 2.76
CA GLU A 107 -7.41 15.01 2.96
C GLU A 107 -6.99 15.62 1.61
N ASP A 108 -6.60 14.77 0.66
CA ASP A 108 -6.20 15.16 -0.70
C ASP A 108 -7.39 15.45 -1.64
N GLY A 109 -8.64 15.27 -1.16
CA GLY A 109 -9.85 15.62 -1.88
C GLY A 109 -10.34 14.59 -2.91
N HIS A 110 -9.75 13.40 -2.94
CA HIS A 110 -10.17 12.30 -3.82
C HIS A 110 -11.57 11.80 -3.47
N LYS A 111 -12.28 11.28 -4.48
CA LYS A 111 -13.64 10.72 -4.32
C LYS A 111 -13.65 9.20 -4.24
N VAL A 112 -12.56 8.57 -4.65
CA VAL A 112 -12.41 7.12 -4.75
C VAL A 112 -10.96 6.79 -4.41
N ILE A 113 -10.73 5.65 -3.77
CA ILE A 113 -9.42 5.02 -3.60
C ILE A 113 -9.47 3.59 -4.15
N TYR A 114 -8.39 3.15 -4.79
CA TYR A 114 -8.35 1.93 -5.58
C TYR A 114 -7.38 0.89 -5.00
N ILE A 115 -7.66 -0.38 -5.24
CA ILE A 115 -6.77 -1.51 -4.98
C ILE A 115 -6.86 -2.47 -6.15
N SER A 116 -5.72 -2.93 -6.63
CA SER A 116 -5.61 -4.01 -7.61
C SER A 116 -5.15 -5.28 -6.90
N THR A 117 -5.85 -6.40 -7.08
CA THR A 117 -5.56 -7.63 -6.32
C THR A 117 -6.16 -8.89 -6.93
N GLY A 118 -5.49 -10.03 -6.73
CA GLY A 118 -6.07 -11.36 -7.00
C GLY A 118 -6.95 -11.89 -5.86
N GLU A 119 -6.99 -11.23 -4.70
CA GLU A 119 -7.73 -11.70 -3.53
C GLU A 119 -9.24 -11.41 -3.62
N GLU A 120 -10.07 -12.37 -3.20
CA GLU A 120 -11.52 -12.22 -3.11
C GLU A 120 -12.00 -12.27 -1.65
N GLY A 121 -12.87 -11.36 -1.25
CA GLY A 121 -13.42 -11.29 0.12
C GLY A 121 -12.47 -10.72 1.19
N LEU A 122 -11.27 -10.28 0.81
CA LEU A 122 -10.31 -9.66 1.72
C LEU A 122 -10.60 -8.17 1.92
N TYR A 123 -10.61 -7.39 0.85
CA TYR A 123 -10.70 -5.93 0.90
C TYR A 123 -12.14 -5.43 1.10
N GLU A 124 -13.13 -6.27 0.78
CA GLU A 124 -14.55 -6.02 0.99
C GLU A 124 -14.89 -5.87 2.48
N LYS A 125 -14.14 -6.56 3.34
CA LYS A 125 -14.22 -6.39 4.81
C LYS A 125 -13.82 -4.99 5.27
N TYR A 126 -13.14 -4.21 4.42
CA TYR A 126 -12.67 -2.86 4.66
C TYR A 126 -13.37 -1.82 3.76
N GLY A 127 -14.55 -2.17 3.22
CA GLY A 127 -15.41 -1.23 2.49
C GLY A 127 -15.05 -1.04 1.02
N TYR A 128 -14.10 -1.80 0.48
CA TYR A 128 -13.88 -1.87 -0.96
C TYR A 128 -14.97 -2.71 -1.63
N THR A 129 -15.27 -2.40 -2.88
CA THR A 129 -16.19 -3.17 -3.72
C THR A 129 -15.51 -3.48 -5.03
N TYR A 130 -15.67 -4.72 -5.51
CA TYR A 130 -15.24 -5.08 -6.85
C TYR A 130 -15.83 -4.09 -7.87
N TRP A 131 -14.99 -3.63 -8.80
CA TRP A 131 -15.42 -2.71 -9.84
C TRP A 131 -15.38 -3.36 -11.21
N GLN A 132 -14.21 -3.82 -11.63
CA GLN A 132 -14.00 -4.45 -12.94
C GLN A 132 -12.62 -5.13 -12.99
N ASP A 133 -12.41 -5.94 -14.02
CA ASP A 133 -11.10 -6.44 -14.38
C ASP A 133 -10.42 -5.44 -15.32
N MET A 134 -9.13 -5.21 -15.14
CA MET A 134 -8.32 -4.29 -15.95
C MET A 134 -7.00 -4.95 -16.36
N THR A 135 -6.45 -4.50 -17.48
CA THR A 135 -5.13 -4.96 -17.95
C THR A 135 -4.04 -4.28 -17.12
N ASP A 136 -3.12 -5.08 -16.59
CA ASP A 136 -1.93 -4.58 -15.88
C ASP A 136 -0.79 -4.23 -16.85
N TRP A 137 0.26 -3.58 -16.35
CA TRP A 137 1.44 -3.15 -17.12
C TRP A 137 2.16 -4.29 -17.87
N ASN A 138 1.99 -5.54 -17.45
CA ASN A 138 2.59 -6.72 -18.08
C ASN A 138 1.61 -7.45 -19.01
N GLY A 139 0.46 -6.83 -19.33
CA GLY A 139 -0.58 -7.41 -20.18
C GLY A 139 -1.40 -8.51 -19.49
N GLY A 140 -1.22 -8.71 -18.19
CA GLY A 140 -2.04 -9.58 -17.37
C GLY A 140 -3.40 -8.96 -17.07
N THR A 141 -4.22 -9.68 -16.32
CA THR A 141 -5.54 -9.19 -15.87
C THR A 141 -5.55 -9.13 -14.36
N SER A 142 -5.86 -7.96 -13.82
CA SER A 142 -6.00 -7.76 -12.37
C SER A 142 -7.40 -7.28 -12.03
N ARG A 143 -7.92 -7.72 -10.87
CA ARG A 143 -9.24 -7.29 -10.39
C ARG A 143 -9.06 -5.98 -9.65
N VAL A 144 -9.77 -4.96 -10.12
CA VAL A 144 -9.75 -3.64 -9.51
C VAL A 144 -10.95 -3.51 -8.59
N TYR A 145 -10.64 -3.18 -7.34
CA TYR A 145 -11.59 -2.82 -6.30
C TYR A 145 -11.49 -1.33 -6.02
N ARG A 146 -12.61 -0.74 -5.59
CA ARG A 146 -12.67 0.66 -5.23
C ARG A 146 -13.45 0.90 -3.95
N ARG A 147 -13.08 1.92 -3.19
CA ARG A 147 -13.83 2.43 -2.04
C ARG A 147 -14.14 3.91 -2.26
N PHE A 148 -15.41 4.30 -2.13
CA PHE A 148 -15.79 5.70 -2.23
C PHE A 148 -15.39 6.46 -0.96
N VAL A 149 -14.79 7.62 -1.14
CA VAL A 149 -14.34 8.51 -0.07
C VAL A 149 -15.43 9.55 0.19
N LYS A 150 -15.84 9.64 1.46
CA LYS A 150 -16.93 10.49 1.97
C LYS A 150 -16.41 11.51 2.97
#